data_AF-A0A4Y1MXN6-F1
#
_entry.id   AF-A0A4Y1MXN6-F1
#
_cell.length_a   1.000
_cell.length_b   1.000
_cell.length_c   1.000
_cell.angle_alpha   90.00
_cell.angle_beta   90.00
_cell.angle_gamma   90.00
#
_symmetry.space_group_name_H-M   'P 1'
#
loop_
_entity.id
_entity.type
_entity.pdbx_description
1 polymer ?
#
loop_
_entity_poly.entity_id
_entity_poly.type
_entity_poly.pdbx_seq_one_letter_code
_entity_poly.pdbx_strand_id
1 'polypeptide(L)'
;MAELDHRVKNTLANIQALVRHTKSGAGNLEGFVHDFDRRIRAMAVAHSLLTSTRWEGADLRALAEEELRPYRNASEQRVIVAGPEVRLKPKAALALSLALHELATNAAKYGGLSVPEGQVAVTWSMDGERIILHWVESGGPPVQPPRRRGFGSTVVERGLSYELGGQAKLNFDPAGLRCAVTIPLKQLVESAPASPTAAPRRPEPAPGTIAGRRILVVEDAALVAMQVSRALEDGGAVVVGPAAALAQAIRLAVSARIDAALLDVDLDGESVFPVADVLAERGIPFLFTTGFDAATIVPERFRGTTVLGKPYGTDDIHLCIVALLRDRPPAGEPMG
;
A
#
# COMPACT_ATOMS: atom_id res chain seq x y z
N MET A 1 5.99 -17.37 2.88
CA MET A 1 4.93 -17.40 3.93
C MET A 1 4.64 -15.99 4.47
N ALA A 2 5.64 -15.18 4.88
CA ALA A 2 5.44 -13.80 5.40
C ALA A 2 4.81 -12.79 4.40
N GLU A 3 5.09 -12.95 3.10
CA GLU A 3 4.44 -12.16 2.05
C GLU A 3 2.94 -12.45 1.94
N LEU A 4 2.55 -13.70 2.21
CA LEU A 4 1.16 -14.12 2.28
C LEU A 4 0.48 -13.48 3.51
N ASP A 5 1.14 -13.47 4.67
CA ASP A 5 0.59 -12.86 5.89
C ASP A 5 0.44 -11.33 5.77
N HIS A 6 1.39 -10.64 5.15
CA HIS A 6 1.27 -9.20 4.86
C HIS A 6 0.14 -8.91 3.85
N ARG A 7 0.01 -9.73 2.80
CA ARG A 7 -1.10 -9.63 1.84
C ARG A 7 -2.43 -9.88 2.53
N VAL A 8 -2.53 -10.91 3.37
CA VAL A 8 -3.73 -11.21 4.15
C VAL A 8 -4.07 -10.04 5.08
N LYS A 9 -3.09 -9.44 5.77
CA LYS A 9 -3.30 -8.27 6.64
C LYS A 9 -3.75 -7.03 5.86
N ASN A 10 -3.15 -6.70 4.72
CA ASN A 10 -3.58 -5.59 3.86
C ASN A 10 -4.99 -5.83 3.29
N THR A 11 -5.30 -7.08 2.94
CA THR A 11 -6.63 -7.46 2.48
C THR A 11 -7.66 -7.23 3.58
N LEU A 12 -7.37 -7.68 4.80
CA LEU A 12 -8.26 -7.52 5.95
C LEU A 12 -8.42 -6.05 6.34
N ALA A 13 -7.35 -5.26 6.32
CA ALA A 13 -7.42 -3.81 6.58
C ALA A 13 -8.27 -3.08 5.53
N ASN A 14 -8.10 -3.42 4.26
CA ASN A 14 -8.91 -2.89 3.17
C ASN A 14 -10.38 -3.31 3.30
N ILE A 15 -10.66 -4.58 3.64
CA ILE A 15 -12.02 -5.06 3.93
C ILE A 15 -12.63 -4.30 5.13
N GLN A 16 -11.87 -4.06 6.20
CA GLN A 16 -12.35 -3.30 7.35
C GLN A 16 -12.62 -1.83 7.03
N ALA A 17 -11.78 -1.19 6.21
CA ALA A 17 -12.04 0.15 5.69
C ALA A 17 -13.32 0.16 4.84
N LEU A 18 -13.48 -0.87 3.99
CA LEU A 18 -14.64 -1.06 3.15
C LEU A 18 -15.94 -1.18 3.96
N VAL A 19 -15.96 -2.03 4.99
CA VAL A 19 -17.09 -2.18 5.92
C VAL A 19 -17.48 -0.83 6.52
N ARG A 20 -16.51 -0.08 7.05
CA ARG A 20 -16.74 1.23 7.67
C ARG A 20 -17.32 2.23 6.68
N HIS A 21 -16.78 2.28 5.47
CA HIS A 21 -17.24 3.16 4.41
C HIS A 21 -18.62 2.76 3.84
N THR A 22 -18.94 1.47 3.75
CA THR A 22 -20.28 1.01 3.36
C THR A 22 -21.32 1.38 4.41
N LYS A 23 -20.99 1.21 5.70
CA LYS A 23 -21.90 1.50 6.82
C LYS A 23 -22.32 2.97 6.85
N SER A 24 -21.40 3.90 6.56
CA SER A 24 -21.71 5.34 6.55
C SER A 24 -22.61 5.79 5.39
N GLY A 25 -22.76 4.98 4.33
CA GLY A 25 -23.57 5.31 3.15
C GLY A 25 -24.90 4.55 3.04
N ALA A 26 -25.09 3.47 3.81
CA ALA A 26 -26.27 2.62 3.73
C ALA A 26 -27.41 3.15 4.62
N GLY A 27 -28.60 3.31 4.04
CA GLY A 27 -29.81 3.73 4.78
C GLY A 27 -30.45 2.63 5.63
N ASN A 28 -30.15 1.37 5.34
CA ASN A 28 -30.64 0.19 6.06
C ASN A 28 -29.66 -1.00 5.92
N LEU A 29 -29.90 -2.07 6.68
CA LEU A 29 -29.03 -3.27 6.71
C LEU A 29 -28.96 -3.99 5.35
N GLU A 30 -30.08 -4.04 4.64
CA GLU A 30 -30.18 -4.73 3.35
C GLU A 30 -29.34 -4.02 2.27
N GLY A 31 -29.41 -2.69 2.21
CA GLY A 31 -28.54 -1.87 1.37
C GLY A 31 -27.07 -1.97 1.76
N PHE A 32 -26.76 -2.07 3.06
CA PHE A 32 -25.38 -2.31 3.52
C PHE A 32 -24.83 -3.63 2.99
N VAL A 33 -25.56 -4.74 3.17
CA VAL A 33 -25.12 -6.08 2.72
C VAL A 33 -24.90 -6.09 1.22
N HIS A 34 -25.87 -5.54 0.48
CA HIS A 34 -25.83 -5.45 -0.97
C HIS A 34 -24.63 -4.63 -1.50
N ASP A 35 -24.35 -3.48 -0.90
CA ASP A 35 -23.25 -2.61 -1.34
C ASP A 35 -21.88 -3.14 -0.91
N PHE A 36 -21.81 -3.79 0.26
CA PHE A 36 -20.59 -4.43 0.74
C PHE A 36 -20.17 -5.61 -0.16
N ASP A 37 -21.14 -6.43 -0.55
CA ASP A 37 -20.94 -7.61 -1.38
C ASP A 37 -20.46 -7.26 -2.80
N ARG A 38 -20.97 -6.16 -3.39
CA ARG A 38 -20.44 -5.61 -4.65
C ARG A 38 -18.96 -5.23 -4.56
N ARG A 39 -18.59 -4.52 -3.49
CA ARG A 39 -17.23 -4.02 -3.33
C ARG A 39 -16.22 -5.11 -2.98
N ILE A 40 -16.62 -6.14 -2.25
CA ILE A 40 -15.78 -7.33 -2.04
C ILE A 40 -15.46 -8.01 -3.37
N ARG A 41 -16.46 -8.14 -4.26
CA ARG A 41 -16.24 -8.70 -5.60
C ARG A 41 -15.27 -7.88 -6.44
N ALA A 42 -15.41 -6.56 -6.44
CA ALA A 42 -14.47 -5.65 -7.11
C ALA A 42 -13.04 -5.79 -6.57
N MET A 43 -12.88 -5.85 -5.24
CA MET A 43 -11.57 -6.10 -4.64
C MET A 43 -10.99 -7.45 -5.06
N ALA A 44 -11.81 -8.50 -5.13
CA ALA A 44 -11.36 -9.84 -5.52
C ALA A 44 -10.78 -9.89 -6.95
N VAL A 45 -11.29 -9.07 -7.88
CA VAL A 45 -10.76 -8.95 -9.24
C VAL A 45 -9.33 -8.41 -9.24
N ALA A 46 -9.09 -7.24 -8.63
CA ALA A 46 -7.74 -6.72 -8.48
C ALA A 46 -6.83 -7.65 -7.68
N HIS A 47 -7.37 -8.34 -6.67
CA HIS A 47 -6.61 -9.29 -5.85
C HIS A 47 -6.12 -10.50 -6.65
N SER A 48 -6.97 -11.05 -7.52
CA SER A 48 -6.62 -12.14 -8.43
C SER A 48 -5.53 -11.73 -9.42
N LEU A 49 -5.65 -10.53 -10.00
CA LEU A 49 -4.66 -9.98 -10.95
C LEU A 49 -3.32 -9.68 -10.27
N LEU A 50 -3.34 -9.11 -9.06
CA LEU A 50 -2.13 -8.90 -8.28
C LEU A 50 -1.51 -10.23 -7.86
N THR A 51 -2.32 -11.22 -7.50
CA THR A 51 -1.82 -12.54 -7.11
C THR A 51 -1.15 -13.27 -8.27
N SER A 52 -1.70 -13.19 -9.49
CA SER A 52 -1.11 -13.80 -10.68
C SER A 52 0.21 -13.14 -11.12
N THR A 53 0.40 -11.85 -10.79
CA THR A 53 1.65 -11.10 -11.07
C THR A 53 2.58 -10.99 -9.86
N ARG A 54 2.40 -11.84 -8.84
CA ARG A 54 3.18 -11.79 -7.59
C ARG A 54 3.20 -10.40 -6.93
N TRP A 55 2.16 -9.60 -7.13
CA TRP A 55 1.95 -8.25 -6.61
C TRP A 55 3.02 -7.24 -7.03
N GLU A 56 3.74 -7.52 -8.10
CA GLU A 56 4.65 -6.55 -8.73
C GLU A 56 3.87 -5.39 -9.37
N GLY A 57 2.57 -5.58 -9.60
CA GLY A 57 1.66 -4.58 -10.12
C GLY A 57 0.57 -5.22 -10.99
N ALA A 58 -0.46 -4.46 -11.32
CA ALA A 58 -1.53 -4.92 -12.20
C ALA A 58 -1.46 -4.18 -13.55
N ASP A 59 -1.61 -4.93 -14.63
CA ASP A 59 -1.79 -4.33 -15.96
C ASP A 59 -3.14 -3.61 -16.02
N LEU A 60 -3.12 -2.33 -16.43
CA LEU A 60 -4.31 -1.48 -16.46
C LEU A 60 -5.38 -2.01 -17.43
N ARG A 61 -4.94 -2.55 -18.58
CA ARG A 61 -5.86 -3.13 -19.57
C ARG A 61 -6.54 -4.37 -19.00
N ALA A 62 -5.78 -5.31 -18.46
CA ALA A 62 -6.30 -6.52 -17.85
C ALA A 62 -7.29 -6.21 -16.71
N LEU A 63 -6.98 -5.20 -15.89
CA LEU A 63 -7.86 -4.74 -14.81
C LEU A 63 -9.19 -4.18 -15.35
N ALA A 64 -9.14 -3.30 -16.36
CA ALA A 64 -10.35 -2.75 -16.97
C ALA A 64 -11.18 -3.84 -17.68
N GLU A 65 -10.53 -4.76 -18.38
CA GLU A 65 -11.21 -5.86 -19.08
C GLU A 65 -11.90 -6.83 -18.12
N GLU A 66 -11.28 -7.17 -16.99
CA GLU A 66 -11.87 -8.10 -16.03
C GLU A 66 -13.07 -7.49 -15.30
N GLU A 67 -13.00 -6.21 -14.90
CA GLU A 67 -14.14 -5.50 -14.30
C GLU A 67 -15.33 -5.35 -15.27
N LEU A 68 -15.04 -5.19 -16.56
CA LEU A 68 -16.06 -5.06 -17.61
C LEU A 68 -16.52 -6.41 -18.17
N ARG A 69 -15.85 -7.52 -17.83
CA ARG A 69 -16.14 -8.86 -18.34
C ARG A 69 -17.62 -9.26 -18.25
N PRO A 70 -18.37 -8.98 -17.16
CA PRO A 70 -19.79 -9.31 -17.07
C PRO A 70 -20.67 -8.63 -18.13
N TYR A 71 -20.17 -7.55 -18.74
CA TYR A 71 -20.88 -6.74 -19.73
C TYR A 71 -20.32 -6.90 -21.14
N ARG A 72 -19.25 -7.71 -21.31
CA ARG A 72 -18.69 -8.07 -22.61
C ARG A 72 -19.40 -9.32 -23.11
N ASN A 73 -20.29 -9.16 -24.08
CA ASN A 73 -20.79 -10.28 -24.89
C ASN A 73 -19.92 -10.39 -26.16
N ALA A 74 -19.46 -11.60 -26.48
CA ALA A 74 -18.56 -11.86 -27.62
C ALA A 74 -19.12 -11.41 -28.98
N SER A 75 -20.43 -11.17 -29.06
CA SER A 75 -21.16 -10.73 -30.24
C SER A 75 -21.42 -9.21 -30.30
N GLU A 76 -21.14 -8.43 -29.26
CA GLU A 76 -21.49 -7.01 -29.16
C GLU A 76 -20.27 -6.13 -28.85
N GLN A 77 -19.93 -5.19 -29.75
CA GLN A 77 -18.84 -4.21 -29.56
C GLN A 77 -19.21 -3.06 -28.60
N ARG A 78 -19.97 -3.35 -27.55
CA ARG A 78 -20.50 -2.32 -26.63
C ARG A 78 -19.48 -1.84 -25.59
N VAL A 79 -18.37 -2.54 -25.46
CA VAL A 79 -17.30 -2.20 -24.52
C VAL A 79 -15.98 -2.08 -25.27
N ILE A 80 -15.38 -0.89 -25.21
CA ILE A 80 -14.07 -0.59 -25.80
C ILE A 80 -13.08 -0.38 -24.67
N VAL A 81 -11.95 -1.11 -24.69
CA VAL A 81 -10.84 -0.93 -23.75
C VAL A 81 -9.56 -0.70 -24.56
N ALA A 82 -8.97 0.50 -24.48
CA ALA A 82 -7.82 0.84 -25.32
C ALA A 82 -6.85 1.87 -24.69
N GLY A 83 -5.57 1.57 -24.75
CA GLY A 83 -4.50 2.49 -24.38
C GLY A 83 -3.12 1.81 -24.43
N PRO A 84 -2.04 2.55 -24.15
CA PRO A 84 -0.68 2.00 -24.07
C PRO A 84 -0.54 0.98 -22.93
N GLU A 85 0.49 0.14 -22.98
CA GLU A 85 0.80 -0.79 -21.90
C GLU A 85 1.22 -0.03 -20.64
N VAL A 86 0.53 -0.30 -19.54
CA VAL A 86 0.68 0.43 -18.28
C VAL A 86 0.51 -0.55 -17.15
N ARG A 87 1.50 -0.60 -16.25
CA ARG A 87 1.43 -1.37 -15.02
C ARG A 87 1.30 -0.45 -13.81
N LEU A 88 0.24 -0.65 -13.04
CA LEU A 88 -0.05 0.09 -11.83
C LEU A 88 0.55 -0.61 -10.60
N LYS A 89 1.08 0.18 -9.66
CA LYS A 89 1.43 -0.32 -8.32
C LYS A 89 0.19 -0.89 -7.60
N PRO A 90 0.35 -1.84 -6.67
CA PRO A 90 -0.78 -2.55 -6.03
C PRO A 90 -1.86 -1.65 -5.41
N LYS A 91 -1.45 -0.58 -4.70
CA LYS A 91 -2.38 0.36 -4.08
C LYS A 91 -3.23 1.10 -5.14
N ALA A 92 -2.60 1.52 -6.22
CA ALA A 92 -3.26 2.18 -7.33
C ALA A 92 -4.21 1.25 -8.08
N ALA A 93 -3.80 -0.01 -8.30
CA ALA A 93 -4.63 -1.03 -8.92
C ALA A 93 -5.92 -1.31 -8.13
N LEU A 94 -5.81 -1.47 -6.80
CA LEU A 94 -6.96 -1.71 -5.93
C LEU A 94 -7.95 -0.54 -5.93
N ALA A 95 -7.46 0.70 -5.82
CA ALA A 95 -8.29 1.90 -5.85
C ALA A 95 -9.00 2.06 -7.20
N LEU A 96 -8.29 1.78 -8.30
CA LEU A 96 -8.86 1.88 -9.64
C LEU A 96 -9.88 0.77 -9.93
N SER A 97 -9.66 -0.47 -9.46
CA SER A 97 -10.63 -1.57 -9.58
C SER A 97 -11.98 -1.17 -8.98
N LEU A 98 -11.96 -0.62 -7.76
CA LEU A 98 -13.17 -0.16 -7.08
C LEU A 98 -13.88 0.94 -7.88
N ALA A 99 -13.13 1.91 -8.42
CA ALA A 99 -13.72 2.97 -9.22
C ALA A 99 -14.33 2.46 -10.54
N LEU A 100 -13.62 1.59 -11.27
CA LEU A 100 -14.12 0.99 -12.50
C LEU A 100 -15.35 0.11 -12.26
N HIS A 101 -15.37 -0.65 -11.16
CA HIS A 101 -16.52 -1.46 -10.77
C HIS A 101 -17.78 -0.62 -10.53
N GLU A 102 -17.64 0.49 -9.80
CA GLU A 102 -18.74 1.42 -9.52
C GLU A 102 -19.22 2.09 -10.82
N LEU A 103 -18.30 2.50 -11.70
CA LEU A 103 -18.64 3.05 -13.01
C LEU A 103 -19.37 2.03 -13.89
N ALA A 104 -18.88 0.78 -13.97
CA ALA A 104 -19.49 -0.30 -14.75
C ALA A 104 -20.89 -0.65 -14.23
N THR A 105 -21.05 -0.74 -12.91
CA THR A 105 -22.35 -0.97 -12.28
C THR A 105 -23.34 0.15 -12.61
N ASN A 106 -22.90 1.41 -12.56
CA ASN A 106 -23.76 2.55 -12.86
C ASN A 106 -24.14 2.60 -14.33
N ALA A 107 -23.20 2.32 -15.24
CA ALA A 107 -23.46 2.22 -16.66
C ALA A 107 -24.52 1.15 -16.96
N ALA A 108 -24.45 -0.02 -16.29
CA ALA A 108 -25.41 -1.11 -16.48
C ALA A 108 -26.81 -0.81 -15.93
N LYS A 109 -26.90 -0.04 -14.84
CA LYS A 109 -28.19 0.29 -14.22
C LYS A 109 -28.88 1.51 -14.81
N TYR A 110 -28.10 2.52 -15.18
CA TYR A 110 -28.61 3.86 -15.45
C TYR A 110 -28.05 4.51 -16.72
N GLY A 111 -27.03 3.93 -17.33
CA GLY A 111 -26.22 4.60 -18.36
C GLY A 111 -26.06 3.79 -19.63
N GLY A 112 -24.88 3.88 -20.25
CA GLY A 112 -24.58 3.31 -21.57
C GLY A 112 -24.79 1.79 -21.67
N LEU A 113 -24.69 1.03 -20.58
CA LEU A 113 -24.88 -0.42 -20.62
C LEU A 113 -26.32 -0.87 -20.27
N SER A 114 -27.20 0.06 -19.92
CA SER A 114 -28.59 -0.23 -19.54
C SER A 114 -29.53 -0.51 -20.72
N VAL A 115 -29.13 -0.13 -21.93
CA VAL A 115 -29.90 -0.33 -23.18
C VAL A 115 -29.04 -1.00 -24.26
N PRO A 116 -29.61 -1.85 -25.14
CA PRO A 116 -28.84 -2.64 -26.12
C PRO A 116 -27.94 -1.84 -27.05
N GLU A 117 -28.33 -0.62 -27.41
CA GLU A 117 -27.62 0.24 -28.35
C GLU A 117 -26.46 1.02 -27.71
N GLY A 118 -26.46 1.09 -26.38
CA GLY A 118 -25.51 1.90 -25.64
C GLY A 118 -24.15 1.23 -25.45
N GLN A 119 -23.13 2.05 -25.24
CA GLN A 119 -21.72 1.68 -25.26
C GLN A 119 -20.93 2.37 -24.16
N VAL A 120 -19.83 1.73 -23.76
CA VAL A 120 -18.83 2.26 -22.82
C VAL A 120 -17.45 2.14 -23.44
N ALA A 121 -16.70 3.24 -23.43
CA ALA A 121 -15.30 3.27 -23.80
C ALA A 121 -14.43 3.65 -22.59
N VAL A 122 -13.49 2.77 -22.26
CA VAL A 122 -12.42 3.01 -21.27
C VAL A 122 -11.12 3.14 -22.04
N THR A 123 -10.62 4.36 -22.14
CA THR A 123 -9.40 4.66 -22.89
C THR A 123 -8.39 5.40 -22.05
N TRP A 124 -7.10 5.27 -22.32
CA TRP A 124 -6.09 6.07 -21.65
C TRP A 124 -4.94 6.44 -22.56
N SER A 125 -4.25 7.53 -22.20
CA SER A 125 -3.07 8.04 -22.91
C SER A 125 -2.05 8.59 -21.92
N MET A 126 -0.80 8.71 -22.38
CA MET A 126 0.27 9.38 -21.65
C MET A 126 0.26 10.87 -22.00
N ASP A 127 0.21 11.73 -20.99
CA ASP A 127 0.36 13.19 -21.10
C ASP A 127 1.52 13.63 -20.21
N GLY A 128 2.72 13.71 -20.80
CA GLY A 128 3.96 13.95 -20.08
C GLY A 128 4.19 12.91 -18.98
N GLU A 129 4.19 13.37 -17.72
CA GLU A 129 4.41 12.53 -16.53
C GLU A 129 3.12 11.97 -15.91
N ARG A 130 2.03 11.89 -16.68
CA ARG A 130 0.73 11.46 -16.17
C ARG A 130 0.04 10.54 -17.16
N ILE A 131 -0.77 9.64 -16.64
CA ILE A 131 -1.77 8.92 -17.41
C ILE A 131 -3.10 9.61 -17.22
N ILE A 132 -3.81 9.81 -18.32
CA ILE A 132 -5.18 10.28 -18.31
C ILE A 132 -6.06 9.15 -18.80
N LEU A 133 -6.86 8.58 -17.89
CA LEU A 133 -7.88 7.59 -18.18
C LEU A 133 -9.22 8.29 -18.37
N HIS A 134 -9.89 7.94 -19.46
CA HIS A 134 -11.22 8.41 -19.82
C HIS A 134 -12.21 7.26 -19.81
N TRP A 135 -13.29 7.45 -19.06
CA TRP A 135 -14.51 6.67 -19.17
C TRP A 135 -15.53 7.50 -19.94
N VAL A 136 -16.09 6.95 -21.02
CA VAL A 136 -17.11 7.63 -21.83
C VAL A 136 -18.25 6.67 -22.09
N GLU A 137 -19.46 7.06 -21.70
CA GLU A 137 -20.69 6.37 -22.07
C GLU A 137 -21.35 7.08 -23.25
N SER A 138 -22.02 6.31 -24.11
CA SER A 138 -22.76 6.84 -25.26
C SER A 138 -23.91 5.91 -25.64
N GLY A 139 -24.91 6.44 -26.36
CA GLY A 139 -26.06 5.65 -26.82
C GLY A 139 -26.97 5.13 -25.69
N GLY A 140 -26.74 5.58 -24.45
CA GLY A 140 -27.57 5.28 -23.29
C GLY A 140 -28.70 6.28 -23.07
N PRO A 141 -29.53 6.08 -22.04
CA PRO A 141 -30.54 7.06 -21.64
C PRO A 141 -29.91 8.41 -21.26
N PRO A 142 -30.67 9.53 -21.36
CA PRO A 142 -30.15 10.84 -21.00
C PRO A 142 -29.69 10.90 -19.54
N VAL A 143 -28.41 11.22 -19.34
CA VAL A 143 -27.83 11.31 -18.01
C VAL A 143 -28.23 12.63 -17.36
N GLN A 144 -28.73 12.56 -16.12
CA GLN A 144 -28.99 13.74 -15.29
C GLN A 144 -28.04 13.76 -14.09
N PRO A 145 -27.56 14.95 -13.67
CA PRO A 145 -26.80 15.08 -12.44
C PRO A 145 -27.60 14.52 -11.25
N PRO A 146 -27.03 13.63 -10.43
CA PRO A 146 -27.77 13.02 -9.33
C PRO A 146 -28.15 14.08 -8.29
N ARG A 147 -29.42 14.10 -7.86
CA ARG A 147 -29.92 15.03 -6.81
C ARG A 147 -29.25 14.81 -5.45
N ARG A 148 -28.65 13.64 -5.22
CA ARG A 148 -27.82 13.29 -4.05
C ARG A 148 -26.52 12.68 -4.53
N ARG A 149 -25.38 13.20 -4.07
CA ARG A 149 -24.08 12.56 -4.28
C ARG A 149 -24.05 11.25 -3.50
N GLY A 150 -24.22 10.14 -4.21
CA GLY A 150 -24.10 8.79 -3.64
C GLY A 150 -22.64 8.41 -3.38
N PHE A 151 -22.46 7.27 -2.71
CA PHE A 151 -21.15 6.73 -2.37
C PHE A 151 -20.25 6.50 -3.61
N GLY A 152 -20.79 6.02 -4.73
CA GLY A 152 -20.02 5.78 -5.96
C GLY A 152 -19.29 7.02 -6.48
N SER A 153 -19.99 8.17 -6.56
CA SER A 153 -19.36 9.46 -6.93
C SER A 153 -18.30 9.91 -5.91
N THR A 154 -18.45 9.55 -4.64
CA THR A 154 -17.50 9.89 -3.56
C THR A 154 -16.25 9.03 -3.63
N VAL A 155 -16.35 7.73 -3.94
CA VAL A 155 -15.18 6.85 -4.14
C VAL A 155 -14.40 7.22 -5.39
N VAL A 156 -15.12 7.49 -6.49
CA VAL A 156 -14.47 7.91 -7.73
C VAL A 156 -13.76 9.25 -7.54
N GLU A 157 -14.41 10.28 -6.97
CA GLU A 157 -13.77 11.60 -6.83
C GLU A 157 -12.75 11.68 -5.67
N ARG A 158 -13.11 11.23 -4.46
CA ARG A 158 -12.27 11.39 -3.27
C ARG A 158 -11.34 10.21 -3.03
N GLY A 159 -11.81 8.99 -3.28
CA GLY A 159 -11.02 7.77 -3.09
C GLY A 159 -9.82 7.73 -4.05
N LEU A 160 -10.05 7.96 -5.34
CA LEU A 160 -8.97 8.02 -6.33
C LEU A 160 -8.00 9.17 -6.07
N SER A 161 -8.48 10.36 -5.68
CA SER A 161 -7.61 11.50 -5.40
C SER A 161 -6.70 11.26 -4.19
N TYR A 162 -7.24 10.64 -3.12
CA TYR A 162 -6.48 10.32 -1.92
C TYR A 162 -5.49 9.17 -2.13
N GLU A 163 -5.92 8.09 -2.79
CA GLU A 163 -5.12 6.87 -2.95
C GLU A 163 -4.06 7.00 -4.06
N LEU A 164 -4.38 7.70 -5.15
CA LEU A 164 -3.46 7.86 -6.30
C LEU A 164 -2.59 9.11 -6.19
N GLY A 165 -2.95 10.07 -5.33
CA GLY A 165 -2.42 11.45 -5.41
C GLY A 165 -2.76 12.11 -6.75
N GLY A 166 -3.86 11.67 -7.37
CA GLY A 166 -4.34 12.08 -8.68
C GLY A 166 -5.57 12.99 -8.59
N GLN A 167 -6.28 13.14 -9.71
CA GLN A 167 -7.56 13.84 -9.77
C GLN A 167 -8.58 13.01 -10.54
N ALA A 168 -9.82 12.98 -10.08
CA ALA A 168 -10.93 12.39 -10.81
C ALA A 168 -12.04 13.44 -11.00
N LYS A 169 -12.55 13.58 -12.22
CA LYS A 169 -13.62 14.53 -12.58
C LYS A 169 -14.74 13.79 -13.29
N LEU A 170 -15.95 13.89 -12.73
CA LEU A 170 -17.18 13.38 -13.33
C LEU A 170 -17.93 14.51 -14.04
N ASN A 171 -18.35 14.26 -15.28
CA ASN A 171 -19.21 15.14 -16.06
C ASN A 171 -20.46 14.37 -16.52
N PHE A 172 -21.63 14.85 -16.08
CA PHE A 172 -22.94 14.28 -16.40
C PHE A 172 -23.49 14.97 -17.65
N ASP A 173 -22.94 14.61 -18.80
CA ASP A 173 -23.40 15.08 -20.11
C ASP A 173 -24.68 14.32 -20.50
N PRO A 174 -25.76 14.99 -20.97
CA PRO A 174 -26.98 14.30 -21.39
C PRO A 174 -26.75 13.18 -22.42
N ALA A 175 -25.69 13.23 -23.22
CA ALA A 175 -25.35 12.17 -24.17
C ALA A 175 -24.71 10.92 -23.52
N GLY A 176 -24.29 11.00 -22.27
CA GLY A 176 -23.65 9.92 -21.52
C GLY A 176 -22.64 10.42 -20.48
N LEU A 177 -22.39 9.62 -19.44
CA LEU A 177 -21.43 9.97 -18.40
C LEU A 177 -20.00 10.03 -18.95
N ARG A 178 -19.24 11.05 -18.57
CA ARG A 178 -17.81 11.16 -18.86
C ARG A 178 -17.04 11.26 -17.54
N CYS A 179 -16.03 10.42 -17.37
CA CYS A 179 -15.09 10.52 -16.25
C CYS A 179 -13.66 10.67 -16.78
N ALA A 180 -12.88 11.56 -16.18
CA ALA A 180 -11.45 11.65 -16.42
C ALA A 180 -10.70 11.42 -15.10
N VAL A 181 -9.78 10.45 -15.10
CA VAL A 181 -8.92 10.10 -13.97
C VAL A 181 -7.48 10.36 -14.36
N THR A 182 -6.79 11.20 -13.60
CA THR A 182 -5.36 11.48 -13.75
C THR A 182 -4.57 10.63 -12.77
N ILE A 183 -3.67 9.81 -13.28
CA ILE A 183 -2.79 8.92 -12.52
C ILE A 183 -1.34 9.42 -12.70
N PRO A 184 -0.65 9.87 -11.65
CA PRO A 184 0.71 10.35 -11.77
C PRO A 184 1.71 9.20 -11.99
N LEU A 185 2.80 9.43 -12.73
CA LEU A 185 3.84 8.43 -13.04
C LEU A 185 4.37 7.67 -11.81
N LYS A 186 4.43 8.31 -10.64
CA LYS A 186 4.87 7.66 -9.38
C LYS A 186 4.04 6.43 -8.98
N GLN A 187 2.83 6.29 -9.53
CA GLN A 187 1.94 5.14 -9.32
C GLN A 187 2.17 4.00 -10.31
N LEU A 188 3.06 4.19 -11.28
CA LEU A 188 3.43 3.17 -12.24
C LEU A 188 4.62 2.38 -11.74
N VAL A 189 4.71 1.14 -12.21
CA VAL A 189 5.89 0.32 -12.05
C VAL A 189 6.87 0.71 -13.15
N GLU A 190 8.07 1.19 -12.78
CA GLU A 190 9.11 1.51 -13.75
C GLU A 190 9.49 0.25 -14.53
N SER A 191 9.56 0.36 -15.86
CA SER A 191 9.96 -0.76 -16.71
C SER A 191 11.49 -0.92 -16.71
N ALA A 192 11.97 -1.98 -16.05
CA ALA A 192 13.27 -2.60 -16.30
C ALA A 192 13.13 -4.14 -16.14
N PRO A 193 13.93 -4.95 -16.86
CA PRO A 193 13.54 -6.29 -17.25
C PRO A 193 13.63 -7.31 -16.11
N ALA A 194 12.69 -8.26 -16.14
CA ALA A 194 12.59 -9.36 -15.20
C ALA A 194 13.72 -10.40 -15.36
N SER A 195 14.27 -10.88 -14.23
CA SER A 195 14.46 -12.30 -13.95
C SER A 195 14.82 -12.58 -12.48
N PRO A 196 14.51 -13.79 -11.96
CA PRO A 196 14.39 -14.08 -10.52
C PRO A 196 15.68 -14.68 -9.94
N THR A 197 15.92 -14.54 -8.63
CA THR A 197 16.44 -15.62 -7.75
C THR A 197 16.62 -15.19 -6.27
N ALA A 198 16.17 -16.09 -5.40
CA ALA A 198 16.51 -16.36 -3.99
C ALA A 198 16.13 -15.38 -2.86
N ALA A 199 15.18 -15.82 -2.03
CA ALA A 199 14.88 -15.26 -0.71
C ALA A 199 15.97 -15.64 0.33
N PRO A 200 16.36 -14.73 1.26
CA PRO A 200 17.27 -15.07 2.35
C PRO A 200 16.54 -15.80 3.49
N ARG A 201 17.29 -16.68 4.19
CA ARG A 201 16.82 -17.53 5.29
C ARG A 201 16.52 -16.72 6.56
N ARG A 202 15.39 -17.03 7.22
CA ARG A 202 15.05 -16.63 8.60
C ARG A 202 15.79 -17.54 9.61
N PRO A 203 16.34 -17.01 10.72
CA PRO A 203 16.79 -17.84 11.85
C PRO A 203 15.62 -18.30 12.72
N GLU A 204 15.71 -19.54 13.24
CA GLU A 204 14.77 -20.14 14.22
C GLU A 204 15.02 -19.62 15.65
N PRO A 205 13.99 -19.56 16.52
CA PRO A 205 14.06 -18.86 17.81
C PRO A 205 14.63 -19.70 18.98
N ALA A 206 15.29 -19.01 19.92
CA ALA A 206 15.66 -19.46 21.27
C ALA A 206 15.29 -18.35 22.30
N PRO A 207 15.06 -18.68 23.59
CA PRO A 207 14.57 -17.72 24.58
C PRO A 207 15.67 -16.77 25.08
N GLY A 208 15.46 -15.45 24.94
CA GLY A 208 16.29 -14.39 25.53
C GLY A 208 15.43 -13.18 25.91
N THR A 209 15.93 -12.31 26.80
CA THR A 209 15.20 -11.14 27.35
C THR A 209 15.82 -9.81 26.92
N ILE A 210 14.98 -8.80 26.68
CA ILE A 210 15.38 -7.41 26.37
C ILE A 210 15.27 -6.46 27.58
N ALA A 211 14.92 -6.99 28.75
CA ALA A 211 14.71 -6.18 29.96
C ALA A 211 15.96 -5.35 30.33
N GLY A 212 15.75 -4.06 30.62
CA GLY A 212 16.80 -3.10 31.00
C GLY A 212 17.67 -2.59 29.86
N ARG A 213 17.53 -3.12 28.64
CA ARG A 213 18.30 -2.70 27.46
C ARG A 213 17.81 -1.37 26.92
N ARG A 214 18.72 -0.48 26.54
CA ARG A 214 18.45 0.85 26.00
C ARG A 214 18.39 0.78 24.48
N ILE A 215 17.18 0.83 23.92
CA ILE A 215 16.97 0.62 22.48
C ILE A 215 16.68 1.96 21.81
N LEU A 216 17.54 2.37 20.87
CA LEU A 216 17.27 3.56 20.05
C LEU A 216 16.20 3.26 19.01
N VAL A 217 15.18 4.11 18.91
CA VAL A 217 14.14 4.02 17.88
C VAL A 217 14.20 5.25 16.97
N VAL A 218 14.31 5.03 15.66
CA VAL A 218 14.33 6.07 14.64
C VAL A 218 13.23 5.76 13.61
N GLU A 219 12.21 6.61 13.56
CA GLU A 219 10.96 6.40 12.79
C GLU A 219 10.22 7.74 12.65
N ASP A 220 9.88 8.12 11.42
CA ASP A 220 9.20 9.38 11.08
C ASP A 220 7.66 9.31 11.28
N ALA A 221 7.08 8.12 11.13
CA ALA A 221 5.66 7.90 11.34
C ALA A 221 5.32 7.77 12.84
N ALA A 222 4.77 8.84 13.42
CA ALA A 222 4.44 8.92 14.86
C ALA A 222 3.67 7.70 15.41
N LEU A 223 2.69 7.17 14.66
CA LEU A 223 1.92 6.00 15.11
C LEU A 223 2.76 4.71 15.14
N VAL A 224 3.65 4.52 14.17
CA VAL A 224 4.56 3.38 14.12
C VAL A 224 5.58 3.49 15.26
N ALA A 225 6.14 4.68 15.47
CA ALA A 225 7.07 4.95 16.56
C ALA A 225 6.45 4.67 17.94
N MET A 226 5.19 5.06 18.16
CA MET A 226 4.44 4.76 19.39
C MET A 226 4.23 3.26 19.58
N GLN A 227 3.87 2.52 18.53
CA GLN A 227 3.67 1.07 18.59
C GLN A 227 4.97 0.33 18.90
N VAL A 228 6.06 0.69 18.22
CA VAL A 228 7.40 0.14 18.46
C VAL A 228 7.86 0.41 19.88
N SER A 229 7.72 1.66 20.35
CA SER A 229 8.15 2.04 21.69
C SER A 229 7.40 1.24 22.74
N ARG A 230 6.08 1.13 22.59
CA ARG A 230 5.24 0.34 23.50
C ARG A 230 5.62 -1.13 23.53
N ALA A 231 5.88 -1.72 22.37
CA ALA A 231 6.31 -3.11 22.25
C ALA A 231 7.62 -3.40 23.00
N LEU A 232 8.60 -2.49 22.87
CA LEU A 232 9.89 -2.60 23.55
C LEU A 232 9.74 -2.40 25.07
N GLU A 233 8.94 -1.42 25.49
CA GLU A 233 8.67 -1.13 26.90
C GLU A 233 7.92 -2.28 27.59
N ASP A 234 6.92 -2.89 26.93
CA ASP A 234 6.20 -4.05 27.45
C ASP A 234 7.13 -5.27 27.62
N GLY A 235 8.21 -5.35 26.82
CA GLY A 235 9.31 -6.30 26.99
C GLY A 235 10.37 -5.90 28.03
N GLY A 236 10.18 -4.77 28.71
CA GLY A 236 11.05 -4.26 29.78
C GLY A 236 12.27 -3.46 29.30
N ALA A 237 12.38 -3.14 28.01
CA ALA A 237 13.44 -2.29 27.49
C ALA A 237 13.19 -0.81 27.83
N VAL A 238 14.26 -0.02 27.82
CA VAL A 238 14.20 1.45 27.94
C VAL A 238 14.35 2.05 26.55
N VAL A 239 13.32 2.71 26.04
CA VAL A 239 13.37 3.34 24.71
C VAL A 239 14.19 4.64 24.77
N VAL A 240 15.11 4.79 23.82
CA VAL A 240 15.87 6.02 23.57
C VAL A 240 15.33 6.62 22.28
N GLY A 241 14.77 7.82 22.32
CA GLY A 241 13.92 8.33 21.24
C GLY A 241 12.43 8.17 21.59
N PRO A 242 11.51 8.12 20.61
CA PRO A 242 11.74 7.99 19.18
C PRO A 242 12.27 9.28 18.51
N ALA A 243 13.15 9.13 17.53
CA ALA A 243 13.60 10.24 16.69
C ALA A 243 12.90 10.20 15.33
N ALA A 244 12.15 11.25 15.01
CA ALA A 244 11.39 11.36 13.76
C ALA A 244 12.15 12.05 12.62
N ALA A 245 13.34 12.57 12.90
CA ALA A 245 14.15 13.29 11.92
C ALA A 245 15.63 12.90 12.03
N LEU A 246 16.33 12.92 10.91
CA LEU A 246 17.73 12.48 10.80
C LEU A 246 18.64 13.24 11.79
N ALA A 247 18.50 14.56 11.88
CA ALA A 247 19.30 15.39 12.77
C ALA A 247 19.15 15.01 14.25
N GLN A 248 17.94 14.62 14.69
CA GLN A 248 17.71 14.16 16.05
C GLN A 248 18.31 12.77 16.27
N ALA A 249 18.14 11.88 15.29
CA ALA A 249 18.66 10.52 15.33
C ALA A 249 20.20 10.51 15.44
N ILE A 250 20.91 11.33 14.67
CA ILE A 250 22.37 11.47 14.74
C ILE A 250 22.81 11.93 16.14
N ARG A 251 22.16 12.95 16.72
CA ARG A 251 22.52 13.43 18.07
C ARG A 251 22.41 12.32 19.11
N LEU A 252 21.31 11.56 19.07
CA LEU A 252 21.11 10.43 19.98
C LEU A 252 22.13 9.31 19.73
N ALA A 253 22.38 8.96 18.47
CA ALA A 253 23.34 7.94 18.08
C ALA A 253 24.79 8.28 18.48
N VAL A 254 25.16 9.56 18.58
CA VAL A 254 26.50 9.99 19.04
C VAL A 254 26.62 9.95 20.57
N SER A 255 25.60 10.43 21.29
CA SER A 255 25.75 10.81 22.70
C SER A 255 25.05 9.88 23.69
N ALA A 256 24.00 9.16 23.27
CA ALA A 256 23.24 8.33 24.18
C ALA A 256 23.91 6.98 24.44
N ARG A 257 23.69 6.42 25.63
CA ARG A 257 23.97 5.02 25.93
C ARG A 257 22.88 4.17 25.29
N ILE A 258 23.27 3.32 24.34
CA ILE A 258 22.39 2.52 23.49
C ILE A 258 22.98 1.11 23.42
N ASP A 259 22.14 0.10 23.64
CA ASP A 259 22.49 -1.32 23.58
C ASP A 259 22.17 -1.93 22.21
N ALA A 260 21.11 -1.45 21.55
CA ALA A 260 20.79 -1.75 20.16
C ALA A 260 19.92 -0.65 19.55
N ALA A 261 19.80 -0.61 18.22
CA ALA A 261 18.94 0.35 17.54
C ALA A 261 18.01 -0.28 16.50
N LEU A 262 16.84 0.33 16.34
CA LEU A 262 15.86 0.08 15.29
C LEU A 262 15.79 1.32 14.39
N LEU A 263 16.15 1.17 13.12
CA LEU A 263 16.33 2.28 12.18
C LEU A 263 15.41 2.18 10.98
N ASP A 264 14.40 3.04 10.86
CA ASP A 264 13.64 3.16 9.61
C ASP A 264 14.51 3.74 8.51
N VAL A 265 14.51 3.08 7.36
CA VAL A 265 15.45 3.36 6.26
C VAL A 265 15.22 4.73 5.62
N ASP A 266 13.96 5.16 5.57
CA ASP A 266 13.52 6.44 5.00
C ASP A 266 12.84 7.26 6.10
N LEU A 267 13.27 8.51 6.30
CA LEU A 267 12.73 9.46 7.26
C LEU A 267 12.22 10.68 6.48
N ASP A 268 11.01 10.60 5.95
CA ASP A 268 10.40 11.62 5.08
C ASP A 268 11.32 12.09 3.93
N GLY A 269 11.98 11.13 3.25
CA GLY A 269 12.91 11.38 2.16
C GLY A 269 14.39 11.57 2.57
N GLU A 270 14.69 11.59 3.86
CA GLU A 270 16.08 11.52 4.37
C GLU A 270 16.48 10.08 4.67
N SER A 271 17.66 9.67 4.22
CA SER A 271 18.17 8.32 4.50
C SER A 271 18.75 8.21 5.91
N VAL A 272 18.43 7.14 6.62
CA VAL A 272 18.94 6.87 7.98
C VAL A 272 20.39 6.36 8.02
N PHE A 273 21.00 6.04 6.88
CA PHE A 273 22.34 5.42 6.84
C PHE A 273 23.45 6.18 7.58
N PRO A 274 23.48 7.53 7.62
CA PRO A 274 24.44 8.24 8.45
C PRO A 274 24.33 7.90 9.95
N VAL A 275 23.13 7.57 10.45
CA VAL A 275 22.94 7.10 11.83
C VAL A 275 23.54 5.70 12.00
N ALA A 276 23.33 4.83 11.02
CA ALA A 276 23.89 3.48 11.02
C ALA A 276 25.43 3.49 11.00
N ASP A 277 26.04 4.40 10.24
CA ASP A 277 27.49 4.59 10.19
C ASP A 277 28.04 4.94 11.60
N VAL A 278 27.39 5.90 12.31
CA VAL A 278 27.75 6.27 13.70
C VAL A 278 27.62 5.09 14.66
N LEU A 279 26.55 4.30 14.56
CA LEU A 279 26.32 3.16 15.44
C LEU A 279 27.34 2.04 15.19
N ALA A 280 27.71 1.81 13.93
CA ALA A 280 28.74 0.85 13.54
C ALA A 280 30.12 1.21 14.10
N GLU A 281 30.52 2.49 14.01
CA GLU A 281 31.77 2.99 14.62
C GLU A 281 31.81 2.77 16.13
N ARG A 282 30.67 2.87 16.80
CA ARG A 282 30.52 2.62 18.24
C ARG A 282 30.39 1.13 18.60
N GLY A 283 30.39 0.23 17.62
CA GLY A 283 30.18 -1.21 17.82
C GLY A 283 28.77 -1.59 18.31
N ILE A 284 27.81 -0.65 18.21
CA ILE A 284 26.43 -0.84 18.65
C ILE A 284 25.70 -1.61 17.55
N PRO A 285 25.05 -2.74 17.89
CA PRO A 285 24.34 -3.51 16.89
C PRO A 285 23.00 -2.83 16.59
N PHE A 286 22.57 -2.86 15.32
CA PHE A 286 21.32 -2.27 14.90
C PHE A 286 20.63 -3.14 13.87
N LEU A 287 19.35 -2.89 13.66
CA LEU A 287 18.58 -3.48 12.58
C LEU A 287 17.84 -2.38 11.83
N PHE A 288 17.65 -2.61 10.53
CA PHE A 288 16.87 -1.70 9.68
C PHE A 288 15.41 -2.12 9.64
N THR A 289 14.51 -1.16 9.66
CA THR A 289 13.11 -1.35 9.29
C THR A 289 12.87 -0.72 7.91
N THR A 290 12.08 -1.39 7.08
CA THR A 290 11.82 -0.91 5.71
C THR A 290 10.46 -1.37 5.22
N GLY A 291 9.72 -0.49 4.54
CA GLY A 291 8.49 -0.86 3.81
C GLY A 291 8.74 -1.45 2.42
N PHE A 292 10.01 -1.56 2.02
CA PHE A 292 10.48 -1.96 0.70
C PHE A 292 11.46 -3.13 0.79
N ASP A 293 11.78 -3.77 -0.33
CA ASP A 293 12.62 -4.97 -0.34
C ASP A 293 14.07 -4.70 0.14
N ALA A 294 14.53 -5.50 1.10
CA ALA A 294 15.78 -5.30 1.85
C ALA A 294 17.03 -5.33 0.94
N ALA A 295 16.96 -6.03 -0.19
CA ALA A 295 18.08 -6.21 -1.12
C ALA A 295 18.35 -4.98 -2.01
N THR A 296 17.42 -4.03 -2.09
CA THR A 296 17.51 -2.91 -3.05
C THR A 296 17.91 -1.59 -2.40
N ILE A 297 17.76 -1.46 -1.07
CA ILE A 297 17.90 -0.16 -0.39
C ILE A 297 19.07 -0.12 0.59
N VAL A 298 19.45 -1.24 1.18
CA VAL A 298 20.57 -1.28 2.12
C VAL A 298 21.90 -1.30 1.35
N PRO A 299 22.78 -0.29 1.54
CA PRO A 299 24.09 -0.24 0.88
C PRO A 299 24.92 -1.50 1.12
N GLU A 300 25.81 -1.86 0.18
CA GLU A 300 26.68 -3.04 0.31
C GLU A 300 27.48 -3.07 1.62
N ARG A 301 27.82 -1.90 2.17
CA ARG A 301 28.55 -1.78 3.45
C ARG A 301 27.78 -2.29 4.67
N PHE A 302 26.46 -2.46 4.57
CA PHE A 302 25.62 -3.04 5.61
C PHE A 302 25.04 -4.41 5.21
N ARG A 303 25.63 -5.06 4.19
CA ARG A 303 25.26 -6.41 3.76
C ARG A 303 25.54 -7.38 4.92
N GLY A 304 24.48 -7.94 5.51
CA GLY A 304 24.55 -8.84 6.67
C GLY A 304 23.90 -8.28 7.94
N THR A 305 23.55 -6.99 7.97
CA THR A 305 22.72 -6.41 9.04
C THR A 305 21.30 -6.97 8.96
N THR A 306 20.69 -7.24 10.11
CA THR A 306 19.29 -7.67 10.18
C THR A 306 18.38 -6.60 9.60
N VAL A 307 17.48 -6.99 8.69
CA VAL A 307 16.47 -6.11 8.12
C VAL A 307 15.09 -6.69 8.43
N LEU A 308 14.25 -5.87 9.04
CA LEU A 308 12.87 -6.18 9.41
C LEU A 308 11.91 -5.46 8.47
N GLY A 309 11.24 -6.22 7.61
CA GLY A 309 10.24 -5.67 6.69
C GLY A 309 8.99 -5.21 7.43
N LYS A 310 8.53 -3.98 7.17
CA LYS A 310 7.22 -3.47 7.59
C LYS A 310 6.13 -4.17 6.75
N PRO A 311 5.01 -4.60 7.37
CA PRO A 311 4.67 -4.50 8.78
C PRO A 311 5.23 -5.68 9.60
N TYR A 312 5.75 -5.36 10.77
CA TYR A 312 6.19 -6.30 11.81
C TYR A 312 5.26 -6.23 13.02
N GLY A 313 5.02 -7.36 13.67
CA GLY A 313 4.31 -7.42 14.95
C GLY A 313 5.23 -7.10 16.14
N THR A 314 4.64 -6.89 17.32
CA THR A 314 5.36 -6.71 18.60
C THR A 314 6.36 -7.85 18.85
N ASP A 315 5.96 -9.09 18.57
CA ASP A 315 6.81 -10.28 18.77
C ASP A 315 8.01 -10.30 17.81
N ASP A 316 7.87 -9.78 16.59
CA ASP A 316 8.95 -9.73 15.60
C ASP A 316 10.06 -8.76 16.04
N ILE A 317 9.68 -7.59 16.57
CA ILE A 317 10.62 -6.61 17.13
C ILE A 317 11.39 -7.24 18.29
N HIS A 318 10.66 -7.85 19.22
CA HIS A 318 11.26 -8.49 20.40
C HIS A 318 12.26 -9.58 19.99
N LEU A 319 11.86 -10.50 19.10
CA LEU A 319 12.70 -11.60 18.63
C LEU A 319 13.97 -11.09 17.93
N CYS A 320 13.85 -10.10 17.04
CA CYS A 320 15.00 -9.56 16.33
C CYS A 320 15.97 -8.84 17.27
N ILE A 321 15.48 -8.07 18.24
CA ILE A 321 16.32 -7.39 19.21
C ILE A 321 17.00 -8.39 20.15
N VAL A 322 16.30 -9.44 20.60
CA VAL A 322 16.92 -10.53 21.38
C VAL A 322 18.06 -11.20 20.58
N ALA A 323 17.82 -11.53 19.32
CA ALA A 323 18.82 -12.14 18.45
C ALA A 323 20.03 -11.21 18.23
N LEU A 324 19.77 -9.91 18.06
CA LEU A 324 20.79 -8.88 17.85
C LEU A 324 21.68 -8.67 19.09
N LEU A 325 21.13 -8.92 20.28
CA LEU A 325 21.78 -8.74 21.57
C LEU A 325 22.41 -10.03 22.15
N ARG A 326 22.31 -11.15 21.42
CA ARG A 326 22.83 -12.45 21.86
C ARG A 326 24.34 -12.35 22.17
N ASP A 327 24.74 -12.93 23.31
CA ASP A 327 26.12 -12.98 23.81
C ASP A 327 26.76 -11.60 24.12
N ARG A 328 25.97 -10.53 24.24
CA ARG A 328 26.45 -9.20 24.64
C ARG A 328 25.91 -8.77 26.01
N PRO A 329 26.79 -8.44 26.99
CA PRO A 329 26.35 -7.85 28.25
C PRO A 329 25.72 -6.47 28.01
N PRO A 330 24.83 -6.00 28.91
CA PRO A 330 24.33 -4.63 28.86
C PRO A 330 25.50 -3.64 28.85
N ALA A 331 25.44 -2.58 28.05
CA ALA A 331 26.50 -1.60 27.97
C ALA A 331 26.82 -1.10 29.38
N GLY A 332 28.03 -1.33 29.90
CA GLY A 332 28.52 -0.82 31.20
C GLY A 332 28.58 -1.81 32.38
N GLU A 333 28.37 -3.11 32.17
CA GLU A 333 28.84 -4.14 33.12
C GLU A 333 30.25 -4.63 32.72
N PRO A 334 31.20 -4.77 33.67
CA PRO A 334 32.53 -5.30 33.36
C PRO A 334 32.45 -6.77 32.95
N MET A 335 33.22 -7.15 31.91
CA MET A 335 33.42 -8.56 31.55
C MET A 335 34.14 -9.26 32.70
N GLY A 336 33.43 -10.13 33.42
CA GLY A 336 33.98 -11.01 34.44
C GLY A 336 34.70 -12.22 33.86
#